data_AF-A0A5N7MP35-F1
#
_entry.id   AF-A0A5N7MP35-F1
#
_cell.length_a   1.000
_cell.length_b   1.000
_cell.length_c   1.000
_cell.angle_alpha   90.00
_cell.angle_beta   90.00
_cell.angle_gamma   90.00
#
_symmetry.space_group_name_H-M   'P 1'
#
loop_
_entity.id
_entity.type
_entity.pdbx_description
1 polymer ?
#
loop_
_entity_poly.entity_id
_entity_poly.type
_entity_poly.pdbx_seq_one_letter_code
_entity_poly.pdbx_strand_id
1 'polypeptide(L)'
;MIQVRHQPEFLAHADALECWARARERAVLVLECEAEHALRWGLVDQALRLRSAASHLRQAALEERRRAAQLLEATAAPAHSA
;
A
#
# COMPACT_ATOMS: atom_id res chain seq x y z
N MET A 1 -21.11 26.78 -16.44
CA MET A 1 -19.80 26.92 -15.77
C MET A 1 -19.67 25.72 -14.82
N ILE A 2 -19.04 24.63 -15.27
CA ILE A 2 -18.93 23.42 -14.45
C ILE A 2 -17.80 23.69 -13.46
N GLN A 3 -18.14 23.98 -12.20
CA GLN A 3 -17.18 23.92 -11.11
C GLN A 3 -16.80 22.46 -10.94
N VAL A 4 -15.70 22.06 -11.57
CA VAL A 4 -14.98 20.83 -11.20
C VAL A 4 -14.51 21.07 -9.77
N ARG A 5 -15.29 20.63 -8.79
CA ARG A 5 -14.89 20.60 -7.38
C ARG A 5 -13.70 19.65 -7.28
N HIS A 6 -12.51 20.17 -7.52
CA HIS A 6 -11.28 19.52 -7.08
C HIS A 6 -11.44 19.40 -5.57
N GLN A 7 -11.60 18.18 -5.07
CA GLN A 7 -11.59 17.92 -3.63
C GLN A 7 -10.14 17.60 -3.28
N PRO A 8 -9.31 18.62 -2.95
CA PRO A 8 -7.88 18.43 -2.70
C PRO A 8 -7.63 17.42 -1.56
N GLU A 9 -8.60 17.23 -0.68
CA GLU A 9 -8.58 16.26 0.40
C GLU A 9 -8.53 14.81 -0.11
N PHE A 10 -9.26 14.46 -1.18
CA PHE A 10 -9.20 13.11 -1.77
C PHE A 10 -7.88 12.84 -2.47
N LEU A 11 -7.33 13.84 -3.16
CA LEU A 11 -6.02 13.74 -3.79
C LEU A 11 -4.92 13.57 -2.74
N ALA A 12 -4.92 14.41 -1.69
CA ALA A 12 -3.98 14.30 -0.58
C ALA A 12 -4.09 12.95 0.15
N HIS A 13 -5.31 12.43 0.30
CA HIS A 13 -5.53 11.12 0.91
C HIS A 13 -5.04 9.96 0.04
N ALA A 14 -5.27 10.02 -1.28
CA ALA A 14 -4.74 9.04 -2.23
C ALA A 14 -3.20 9.05 -2.24
N ASP A 15 -2.58 10.22 -2.23
CA ASP A 15 -1.12 10.36 -2.16
C ASP A 15 -0.54 9.78 -0.87
N ALA A 16 -1.20 10.02 0.27
CA ALA A 16 -0.78 9.45 1.55
C ALA A 16 -0.83 7.92 1.53
N LEU A 17 -1.89 7.33 0.96
CA LEU A 17 -2.02 5.88 0.80
C LEU A 17 -0.93 5.30 -0.13
N GLU A 18 -0.59 5.98 -1.22
CA GLU A 18 0.53 5.58 -2.09
C GLU A 18 1.89 5.66 -1.38
N CYS A 19 2.13 6.73 -0.61
CA CYS A 19 3.34 6.84 0.21
C CYS A 19 3.47 5.69 1.22
N TRP A 20 2.36 5.35 1.88
CA TRP A 20 2.27 4.25 2.84
C TRP A 20 2.48 2.88 2.18
N ALA A 21 1.89 2.65 1.01
CA ALA A 21 2.08 1.41 0.25
C ALA A 21 3.57 1.23 -0.12
N ARG A 22 4.22 2.29 -0.62
CA ARG A 22 5.66 2.27 -0.95
C ARG A 22 6.54 2.01 0.27
N ALA A 23 6.21 2.60 1.42
CA ALA A 23 6.95 2.37 2.66
C ALA A 23 6.86 0.89 3.09
N ARG A 24 5.68 0.28 2.97
CA ARG A 24 5.48 -1.15 3.25
C ARG A 24 6.23 -2.05 2.27
N GLU A 25 6.21 -1.74 0.99
CA GLU A 25 7.00 -2.49 -0.02
C GLU A 25 8.50 -2.47 0.29
N ARG A 26 9.04 -1.33 0.74
CA ARG A 26 10.44 -1.27 1.20
C ARG A 26 10.68 -2.16 2.41
N ALA A 27 9.79 -2.14 3.39
CA ALA A 27 9.89 -3.01 4.57
C ALA A 27 9.82 -4.50 4.20
N VAL A 28 9.01 -4.87 3.21
CA VAL A 28 8.95 -6.24 2.66
C VAL A 28 10.32 -6.68 2.15
N LEU A 29 11.00 -5.85 1.36
CA LEU A 29 12.34 -6.19 0.85
C LEU A 29 13.35 -6.45 1.98
N VAL A 30 13.29 -5.65 3.04
CA VAL A 30 14.14 -5.84 4.23
C VAL A 30 13.83 -7.17 4.91
N LEU A 31 12.55 -7.45 5.18
CA LEU A 31 12.12 -8.69 5.84
C LEU A 31 12.48 -9.94 5.03
N GLU A 32 12.40 -9.88 3.71
CA GLU A 32 12.79 -11.01 2.86
C GLU A 32 14.29 -11.26 2.87
N CYS A 33 15.09 -10.19 2.81
CA CYS A 33 16.54 -10.27 2.94
C CYS A 33 16.93 -10.84 4.31
N GLU A 34 16.29 -10.39 5.40
CA GLU A 34 16.49 -10.95 6.73
C GLU A 34 16.03 -12.41 6.84
N ALA A 35 14.94 -12.80 6.18
CA ALA A 35 14.50 -14.19 6.15
C ALA A 35 15.51 -15.09 5.44
N GLU A 36 16.12 -14.62 4.34
CA GLU A 36 17.21 -15.32 3.66
C GLU A 36 18.48 -15.43 4.52
N HIS A 37 18.80 -14.38 5.28
CA HIS A 37 19.86 -14.46 6.28
C HIS A 37 19.53 -15.49 7.36
N ALA A 38 18.32 -15.47 7.94
CA ALA A 38 17.91 -16.43 8.96
C ALA A 38 18.00 -17.89 8.47
N LEU A 39 17.61 -18.17 7.21
CA LEU A 39 17.75 -19.50 6.60
C LEU A 39 19.20 -19.95 6.48
N ARG A 40 20.11 -19.05 6.08
CA ARG A 40 21.55 -19.36 5.99
C ARG A 40 22.16 -19.75 7.34
N TRP A 41 21.56 -19.29 8.44
CA TRP A 41 22.00 -19.55 9.80
C TRP A 41 21.23 -20.70 10.47
N GLY A 42 20.34 -21.38 9.74
CA GLY A 42 19.53 -22.49 10.26
C GLY A 42 18.36 -22.06 11.14
N LEU A 43 18.03 -20.76 11.20
CA LEU A 43 16.96 -20.19 12.01
C LEU A 43 15.61 -20.26 11.26
N VAL A 44 15.13 -21.48 11.01
CA VAL A 44 13.97 -21.74 10.14
C VAL A 44 12.69 -21.07 10.67
N ASP A 45 12.41 -21.15 11.96
CA ASP A 45 11.23 -20.53 12.56
C ASP A 45 11.24 -19.01 12.43
N GLN A 46 12.41 -18.39 12.60
CA GLN A 46 12.57 -16.94 12.44
C GLN A 46 12.34 -16.54 10.98
N ALA A 47 12.91 -17.28 10.02
CA ALA A 47 12.69 -17.03 8.61
C ALA A 47 11.20 -17.13 8.23
N LEU A 48 10.48 -18.11 8.80
CA LEU A 48 9.04 -18.28 8.56
C LEU A 48 8.23 -17.12 9.12
N ARG A 49 8.55 -16.63 10.32
CA ARG A 49 7.92 -15.44 10.92
C ARG A 49 8.16 -14.19 10.08
N LEU A 50 9.40 -13.97 9.62
CA LEU A 50 9.76 -12.83 8.77
C LEU A 50 9.00 -12.86 7.44
N ARG A 51 8.91 -14.03 6.78
CA ARG A 51 8.13 -14.20 5.55
C ARG A 51 6.63 -13.98 5.77
N SER A 52 6.09 -14.43 6.89
CA SER A 52 4.69 -14.18 7.25
C SER A 52 4.43 -12.68 7.43
N ALA A 53 5.30 -11.98 8.15
CA ALA A 53 5.21 -10.52 8.31
C ALA A 53 5.30 -9.78 6.96
N ALA A 54 6.23 -10.19 6.08
CA ALA A 54 6.35 -9.63 4.75
C ALA A 54 5.07 -9.85 3.91
N SER A 55 4.45 -11.02 4.01
CA SER A 55 3.17 -11.31 3.34
C SER A 55 2.05 -10.36 3.79
N HIS A 56 1.90 -10.14 5.09
CA HIS A 56 0.90 -9.21 5.62
C HIS A 56 1.15 -7.77 5.15
N LEU A 57 2.41 -7.32 5.12
CA LEU A 57 2.74 -5.99 4.62
C LEU A 57 2.43 -5.83 3.12
N ARG A 58 2.65 -6.87 2.30
CA ARG A 58 2.25 -6.87 0.89
C ARG A 58 0.74 -6.74 0.73
N GLN A 59 -0.03 -7.49 1.50
CA GLN A 59 -1.50 -7.41 1.46
C GLN A 59 -1.97 -6.01 1.84
N ALA A 60 -1.43 -5.44 2.91
CA ALA A 60 -1.73 -4.06 3.31
C ALA A 60 -1.37 -3.04 2.23
N ALA A 61 -0.20 -3.15 1.60
CA ALA A 61 0.20 -2.25 0.51
C ALA A 61 -0.74 -2.34 -0.70
N LEU A 62 -1.19 -3.56 -1.07
CA LEU A 62 -2.16 -3.76 -2.14
C LEU A 62 -3.52 -3.13 -1.81
N GLU A 63 -3.99 -3.28 -0.57
CA GLU A 63 -5.22 -2.65 -0.12
C GLU A 63 -5.14 -1.12 -0.13
N GLU A 64 -4.01 -0.56 0.30
CA GLU A 64 -3.77 0.90 0.26
C GLU A 64 -3.79 1.44 -1.17
N ARG A 65 -3.14 0.76 -2.12
CA ARG A 65 -3.20 1.13 -3.54
C ARG A 65 -4.59 1.04 -4.12
N ARG A 66 -5.35 -0.01 -3.78
CA ARG A 66 -6.75 -0.14 -4.20
C ARG A 66 -7.60 1.02 -3.68
N ARG A 67 -7.41 1.41 -2.42
CA ARG A 67 -8.12 2.55 -1.82
C ARG A 67 -7.70 3.88 -2.48
N ALA A 68 -6.41 4.07 -2.76
CA ALA A 68 -5.92 5.25 -3.47
C ALA A 68 -6.58 5.35 -4.86
N ALA A 69 -6.63 4.26 -5.62
CA ALA A 69 -7.31 4.20 -6.92
C ALA A 69 -8.81 4.53 -6.81
N GLN A 70 -9.51 3.97 -5.82
CA GLN A 70 -10.93 4.26 -5.59
C GLN A 70 -11.20 5.74 -5.29
N LEU A 71 -10.31 6.40 -4.54
CA LEU A 71 -10.41 7.83 -4.27
C LEU A 71 -10.22 8.65 -5.54
N LEU A 72 -9.22 8.30 -6.36
CA LEU A 72 -8.99 8.96 -7.64
C LEU A 72 -10.17 8.80 -8.60
N GLU A 73 -10.76 7.61 -8.69
CA GLU A 73 -11.97 7.34 -9.47
C GLU A 73 -13.18 8.16 -8.97
N ALA A 74 -13.39 8.23 -7.65
CA ALA A 74 -14.44 9.03 -7.04
C ALA A 74 -14.27 10.54 -7.30
N THR A 75 -13.02 11.00 -7.47
CA THR A 75 -12.72 12.40 -7.80
C THR A 75 -12.86 12.68 -9.31
N ALA A 76 -12.73 11.65 -10.16
CA ALA A 76 -12.87 11.74 -11.61
C ALA A 76 -14.31 11.57 -12.12
N ALA A 77 -15.20 10.96 -11.31
CA ALA A 77 -16.61 10.79 -11.67
C ALA A 77 -17.33 12.15 -11.70
N PRO A 78 -17.89 12.60 -12.86
CA PRO A 78 -18.69 13.82 -12.91
C PRO A 78 -19.98 13.63 -12.11
N ALA A 79 -20.35 14.65 -11.32
CA ALA A 79 -21.68 14.77 -10.74
C ALA A 79 -22.72 14.85 -11.88
N HIS A 80 -23.22 13.71 -12.34
CA HIS A 80 -24.40 13.59 -13.19
C HIS A 80 -25.33 12.58 -12.55
N SER A 81 -26.11 13.05 -11.57
CA SER A 81 -27.33 12.42 -11.08
C SER A 81 -28.05 13.41 -10.16
N ALA A 82 -28.77 14.38 -10.75
CA ALA A 82 -29.93 15.05 -10.18
C ALA A 82 -30.64 15.84 -11.28
#